data_AF-A0AA42YCG2-F1
#
_entry.id   AF-A0AA42YCG2-F1
#
_cell.length_a   1.000
_cell.length_b   1.000
_cell.length_c   1.000
_cell.angle_alpha   90.00
_cell.angle_beta   90.00
_cell.angle_gamma   90.00
#
_symmetry.space_group_name_H-M   'P 1'
#
loop_
_entity.id
_entity.type
_entity.pdbx_description
1 polymer ?
#
loop_
_entity_poly.entity_id
_entity_poly.type
_entity_poly.pdbx_seq_one_letter_code
_entity_poly.pdbx_strand_id
1 'polypeptide(L)'
;MPGTERRWIWAGAALALVALPFLTVDFVPSTDLPQHLGQLRLFARAWADPDGPLRIQWWTPYGLVYGLLAIPWVLLPPVAAGRVGVLLLVLLQAAALHWVGAKYDRPIAALVLATAFLFHGQLYWGFLNFISGWIAFLVWFVLTRRRREDEPGRWRTAALYFAAAALLYLSHALWFALGVAWLAVEAAISRRSPRDLLWRAVGLAPVVVAAAIWFAFLRASDFTSPPEWTVAPPLRLHPELFALAALGGVRHPIEPIVVFGALAWAAAAIVAHRKSRAWGCDPYFAALAVLLFGLYLFLPYKFSNTIRFSTRWLPFAITSLLLAVDRPLLRRPLRRALAIALLATLMVVTTATWRRFERTELGGLAAALAALPEEPRVVGLSYVATSRLLYGQPFIQTFAWAQAVRGGELNFSFGYFAPSLVVYEDPGRVRWTWGLEWFPKRVRRRDFAFFDFALVSGDEAAHERMRALPELEPVTEGGVWRLYEVADSPPLAAR
;
A
#
# COMPACT_ATOMS: atom_id res chain seq x y z
N MET A 1 33.00 5.28 19.72
CA MET A 1 31.68 4.75 19.30
C MET A 1 31.76 4.08 17.92
N PRO A 2 32.47 2.94 17.74
CA PRO A 2 32.71 2.34 16.41
C PRO A 2 31.54 1.47 15.87
N GLY A 3 30.51 1.26 16.68
CA GLY A 3 29.38 0.36 16.36
C GLY A 3 28.24 1.03 15.59
N THR A 4 28.03 2.34 15.78
CA THR A 4 26.94 3.13 15.20
C THR A 4 27.19 3.45 13.72
N GLU A 5 28.40 3.89 13.36
CA GLU A 5 28.81 4.15 11.98
C GLU A 5 28.60 2.92 11.08
N ARG A 6 29.01 1.74 11.58
CA ARG A 6 28.84 0.49 10.85
C ARG A 6 27.36 0.12 10.64
N ARG A 7 26.43 0.55 11.49
CA ARG A 7 25.00 0.26 11.35
C ARG A 7 24.40 1.03 10.18
N TRP A 8 24.77 2.29 10.02
CA TRP A 8 24.27 3.15 8.95
C TRP A 8 24.75 2.74 7.55
N ILE A 9 25.94 2.12 7.44
CA ILE A 9 26.40 1.52 6.18
C ILE A 9 25.43 0.43 5.70
N TRP A 10 24.98 -0.45 6.60
CA TRP A 10 24.04 -1.52 6.23
C TRP A 10 22.63 -0.99 5.95
N ALA A 11 22.20 0.05 6.67
CA ALA A 11 20.95 0.74 6.38
C ALA A 11 21.01 1.40 4.99
N GLY A 12 22.09 2.10 4.67
CA GLY A 12 22.33 2.70 3.36
C GLY A 12 22.37 1.67 2.22
N ALA A 13 23.03 0.53 2.43
CA ALA A 13 23.02 -0.56 1.46
C ALA A 13 21.61 -1.13 1.24
N ALA A 14 20.84 -1.34 2.31
CA ALA A 14 19.46 -1.80 2.21
C ALA A 14 18.56 -0.78 1.48
N LEU A 15 18.69 0.51 1.80
CA LEU A 15 17.99 1.62 1.14
C LEU A 15 18.31 1.69 -0.36
N ALA A 16 19.60 1.56 -0.73
CA ALA A 16 20.01 1.55 -2.12
C ALA A 16 19.45 0.34 -2.89
N LEU A 17 19.45 -0.85 -2.27
CA LEU A 17 18.88 -2.05 -2.88
C LEU A 17 17.37 -1.92 -3.12
N VAL A 18 16.60 -1.42 -2.14
CA VAL A 18 15.14 -1.25 -2.31
C VAL A 18 14.77 -0.13 -3.28
N ALA A 19 15.68 0.82 -3.54
CA ALA A 19 15.46 1.85 -4.56
C ALA A 19 15.54 1.27 -5.99
N LEU A 20 16.33 0.22 -6.20
CA LEU A 20 16.68 -0.28 -7.53
C LEU A 20 15.47 -0.57 -8.44
N PRO A 21 14.39 -1.27 -8.01
CA PRO A 21 13.24 -1.52 -8.88
C PRO A 21 12.60 -0.22 -9.39
N PHE A 22 12.43 0.76 -8.50
CA PHE A 22 11.82 2.05 -8.83
C PHE A 22 12.65 2.86 -9.81
N LEU A 23 13.97 2.81 -9.73
CA LEU A 23 14.85 3.58 -10.61
C LEU A 23 14.91 3.06 -12.05
N THR A 24 14.26 1.94 -12.34
CA THR A 24 14.42 1.22 -13.63
C THR A 24 13.16 1.11 -14.47
N VAL A 25 12.04 1.63 -13.98
CA VAL A 25 10.74 1.65 -14.67
C VAL A 25 10.13 3.04 -14.57
N ASP A 26 9.22 3.37 -15.47
CA ASP A 26 8.41 4.59 -15.39
C ASP A 26 7.09 4.31 -14.65
N PHE A 27 6.45 3.19 -14.96
CA PHE A 27 5.21 2.74 -14.36
C PHE A 27 5.49 1.70 -13.28
N VAL A 28 5.48 2.15 -12.02
CA VAL A 28 5.55 1.25 -10.85
C VAL A 28 4.35 0.31 -10.89
N PRO A 29 4.55 -1.03 -10.76
CA PRO A 29 3.46 -2.01 -10.79
C PRO A 29 2.70 -2.02 -9.46
N SER A 30 1.94 -0.95 -9.25
CA SER A 30 1.11 -0.70 -8.09
C SER A 30 -0.28 -0.36 -8.62
N THR A 31 -1.22 -1.30 -8.47
CA THR A 31 -2.56 -1.24 -9.05
C THR A 31 -3.21 0.12 -8.83
N ASP A 32 -3.35 0.54 -7.57
CA ASP A 32 -4.08 1.77 -7.23
C ASP A 32 -3.24 3.05 -7.35
N LEU A 33 -1.93 2.98 -7.68
CA LEU A 33 -1.08 4.17 -7.81
C LEU A 33 -1.66 5.26 -8.74
N PRO A 34 -2.08 4.96 -9.98
CA PRO A 34 -2.71 5.97 -10.84
C PRO A 34 -3.94 6.61 -10.21
N GLN A 35 -4.74 5.86 -9.44
CA GLN A 35 -5.90 6.40 -8.73
C GLN A 35 -5.50 7.36 -7.59
N HIS A 36 -4.41 7.08 -6.85
CA HIS A 36 -3.86 8.00 -5.85
C HIS A 36 -3.37 9.31 -6.47
N LEU A 37 -2.80 9.26 -7.68
CA LEU A 37 -2.38 10.47 -8.40
C LEU A 37 -3.57 11.22 -9.00
N GLY A 38 -4.59 10.50 -9.48
CA GLY A 38 -5.88 11.08 -9.85
C GLY A 38 -6.51 11.87 -8.71
N GLN A 39 -6.42 11.37 -7.46
CA GLN A 39 -6.87 12.09 -6.27
C GLN A 39 -6.14 13.42 -6.04
N LEU A 40 -4.83 13.53 -6.34
CA LEU A 40 -4.13 14.81 -6.27
C LEU A 40 -4.67 15.82 -7.29
N ARG A 41 -5.03 15.37 -8.51
CA ARG A 41 -5.72 16.22 -9.49
C ARG A 41 -7.11 16.63 -9.03
N LEU A 42 -7.89 15.69 -8.50
CA LEU A 42 -9.22 15.98 -7.97
C LEU A 42 -9.14 16.96 -6.79
N PHE A 43 -8.10 16.86 -5.96
CA PHE A 43 -7.86 17.81 -4.88
C PHE A 43 -7.57 19.21 -5.42
N ALA A 44 -6.69 19.34 -6.42
CA ALA A 44 -6.42 20.64 -7.05
C ALA A 44 -7.68 21.26 -7.67
N ARG A 45 -8.53 20.46 -8.31
CA ARG A 45 -9.82 20.90 -8.87
C ARG A 45 -10.81 21.34 -7.79
N ALA A 46 -11.04 20.51 -6.78
CA ALA A 46 -11.94 20.83 -5.68
C ALA A 46 -11.48 22.04 -4.86
N TRP A 47 -10.17 22.27 -4.79
CA TRP A 47 -9.60 23.46 -4.16
C TRP A 47 -9.82 24.72 -5.00
N ALA A 48 -9.72 24.62 -6.33
CA ALA A 48 -9.93 25.73 -7.25
C ALA A 48 -11.41 26.09 -7.45
N ASP A 49 -12.30 25.10 -7.34
CA ASP A 49 -13.76 25.23 -7.49
C ASP A 49 -14.50 24.57 -6.30
N PRO A 50 -14.61 25.28 -5.15
CA PRO A 50 -15.22 24.73 -3.94
C PRO A 50 -16.74 24.49 -4.05
N ASP A 51 -17.41 25.19 -4.97
CA ASP A 51 -18.86 25.03 -5.23
C ASP A 51 -19.12 23.99 -6.33
N GLY A 52 -18.06 23.38 -6.87
CA GLY A 52 -18.13 22.33 -7.87
C GLY A 52 -18.63 20.99 -7.33
N PRO A 53 -18.68 19.95 -8.18
CA PRO A 53 -19.26 18.65 -7.82
C PRO A 53 -18.36 17.78 -6.91
N LEU A 54 -17.22 18.30 -6.47
CA LEU A 54 -16.19 17.60 -5.70
C LEU A 54 -16.11 18.17 -4.29
N ARG A 55 -16.04 17.29 -3.30
CA ARG A 55 -15.91 17.65 -1.89
C ARG A 55 -14.63 17.08 -1.28
N ILE A 56 -13.89 17.93 -0.57
CA ILE A 56 -12.70 17.51 0.20
C ILE A 56 -13.13 17.00 1.57
N GLN A 57 -12.73 15.78 1.89
CA GLN A 57 -12.98 15.12 3.18
C GLN A 57 -11.78 15.29 4.12
N TRP A 58 -11.65 16.47 4.74
CA TRP A 58 -10.51 16.81 5.61
C TRP A 58 -10.25 15.82 6.76
N TRP A 59 -11.30 15.17 7.24
CA TRP A 59 -11.24 14.24 8.38
C TRP A 59 -11.14 12.77 7.96
N THR A 60 -10.87 12.48 6.69
CA THR A 60 -10.69 11.11 6.25
C THR A 60 -9.44 10.48 6.90
N PRO A 61 -9.48 9.20 7.32
CA PRO A 61 -8.29 8.49 7.79
C PRO A 61 -7.33 8.09 6.66
N TYR A 62 -7.52 8.59 5.44
CA TYR A 62 -6.72 8.25 4.24
C TYR A 62 -5.95 9.48 3.73
N GLY A 63 -5.68 10.47 4.57
CA GLY A 63 -5.11 11.75 4.17
C GLY A 63 -3.58 11.78 4.09
N LEU A 64 -2.88 11.07 4.97
CA LEU A 64 -1.43 11.22 5.17
C LEU A 64 -0.62 10.93 3.90
N VAL A 65 -1.02 9.91 3.12
CA VAL A 65 -0.28 9.51 1.93
C VAL A 65 -0.25 10.62 0.88
N TYR A 66 -1.32 11.40 0.77
CA TYR A 66 -1.44 12.45 -0.25
C TYR A 66 -0.48 13.60 0.06
N GLY A 67 -0.19 13.88 1.32
CA GLY A 67 0.87 14.81 1.70
C GLY A 67 2.26 14.34 1.22
N LEU A 68 2.54 13.03 1.31
CA LEU A 68 3.80 12.46 0.84
C LEU A 68 3.89 12.43 -0.70
N LEU A 69 2.80 12.11 -1.38
CA LEU A 69 2.74 12.09 -2.85
C LEU A 69 2.71 13.51 -3.45
N ALA A 70 2.19 14.50 -2.73
CA ALA A 70 2.14 15.89 -3.18
C ALA A 70 3.54 16.51 -3.35
N ILE A 71 4.52 16.09 -2.53
CA ILE A 71 5.91 16.61 -2.59
C ILE A 71 6.53 16.41 -3.98
N PRO A 72 6.62 15.18 -4.53
CA PRO A 72 7.13 15.00 -5.89
C PRO A 72 6.13 15.46 -6.95
N TRP A 73 4.82 15.46 -6.67
CA TRP A 73 3.79 15.92 -7.61
C TRP A 73 3.96 17.38 -8.04
N VAL A 74 4.34 18.26 -7.11
CA VAL A 74 4.55 19.69 -7.43
C VAL A 74 5.83 19.94 -8.23
N LEU A 75 6.76 18.98 -8.29
CA LEU A 75 8.08 19.15 -8.92
C LEU A 75 8.27 18.33 -10.21
N LEU A 76 7.49 17.27 -10.41
CA LEU A 76 7.73 16.27 -11.44
C LEU A 76 6.47 15.99 -12.26
N PRO A 77 6.62 15.56 -13.53
CA PRO A 77 5.48 15.07 -14.31
C PRO A 77 4.76 13.91 -13.60
N PRO A 78 3.44 13.73 -13.78
CA PRO A 78 2.62 12.78 -13.01
C PRO A 78 3.19 11.36 -12.88
N VAL A 79 3.72 10.79 -13.97
CA VAL A 79 4.32 9.43 -13.97
C VAL A 79 5.57 9.38 -13.08
N ALA A 80 6.48 10.33 -13.24
CA ALA A 80 7.68 10.43 -12.42
C ALA A 80 7.33 10.76 -10.96
N ALA A 81 6.33 11.60 -10.72
CA ALA A 81 5.85 11.93 -9.39
C ALA A 81 5.32 10.70 -8.65
N GLY A 82 4.52 9.86 -9.32
CA GLY A 82 4.06 8.58 -8.78
C GLY A 82 5.21 7.66 -8.39
N ARG A 83 6.16 7.47 -9.31
CA ARG A 83 7.34 6.65 -9.09
C ARG A 83 8.18 7.12 -7.90
N VAL A 84 8.50 8.41 -7.86
CA VAL A 84 9.31 9.03 -6.79
C VAL A 84 8.54 9.02 -5.47
N GLY A 85 7.23 9.24 -5.49
CA GLY A 85 6.39 9.22 -4.29
C GLY A 85 6.34 7.84 -3.63
N VAL A 86 6.15 6.77 -4.40
CA VAL A 86 6.18 5.40 -3.86
C VAL A 86 7.60 5.03 -3.41
N LEU A 87 8.63 5.42 -4.16
CA LEU A 87 10.03 5.23 -3.73
C LEU A 87 10.29 5.91 -2.38
N LEU A 88 9.89 7.17 -2.21
CA LEU A 88 10.02 7.91 -0.96
C LEU A 88 9.31 7.17 0.19
N LEU A 89 8.10 6.66 -0.05
CA LEU A 89 7.35 5.88 0.94
C LEU A 89 8.09 4.61 1.37
N VAL A 90 8.68 3.86 0.43
CA VAL A 90 9.46 2.65 0.73
C VAL A 90 10.76 2.99 1.47
N LEU A 91 11.46 4.05 1.05
CA LEU A 91 12.68 4.53 1.73
C LEU A 91 12.38 4.97 3.16
N LEU A 92 11.27 5.69 3.40
CA LEU A 92 10.85 6.10 4.73
C LEU A 92 10.51 4.90 5.63
N GLN A 93 9.86 3.86 5.09
CA GLN A 93 9.62 2.63 5.85
C GLN A 93 10.92 1.91 6.22
N ALA A 94 11.85 1.76 5.27
CA ALA A 94 13.15 1.17 5.53
C ALA A 94 13.92 1.99 6.58
N ALA A 95 13.97 3.31 6.45
CA ALA A 95 14.62 4.20 7.40
C ALA A 95 14.01 4.09 8.80
N ALA A 96 12.67 4.10 8.90
CA ALA A 96 11.96 3.93 10.17
C ALA A 96 12.25 2.57 10.82
N LEU A 97 12.27 1.49 10.02
CA LEU A 97 12.61 0.15 10.48
C LEU A 97 14.03 0.09 11.06
N HIS A 98 15.02 0.62 10.32
CA HIS A 98 16.41 0.67 10.77
C HIS A 98 16.60 1.59 11.98
N TRP A 99 15.86 2.70 12.07
CA TRP A 99 15.85 3.59 13.23
C TRP A 99 15.29 2.90 14.48
N VAL A 100 14.14 2.25 14.39
CA VAL A 100 13.57 1.45 15.49
C VAL A 100 14.52 0.32 15.88
N GLY A 101 15.11 -0.34 14.89
CA GLY A 101 16.14 -1.34 15.09
C GLY A 101 17.37 -0.82 15.82
N ALA A 102 17.81 0.41 15.51
CA ALA A 102 18.92 1.09 16.20
C ALA A 102 18.55 1.42 17.65
N LYS A 103 17.36 1.99 17.85
CA LYS A 103 16.86 2.41 19.15
C LYS A 103 16.76 1.28 20.16
N TYR A 104 16.40 0.07 19.71
CA TYR A 104 16.27 -1.11 20.57
C TYR A 104 17.41 -2.11 20.42
N ASP A 105 18.53 -1.72 19.81
CA ASP A 105 19.71 -2.55 19.54
C ASP A 105 19.40 -3.92 18.91
N ARG A 106 18.52 -3.92 17.91
CA ARG A 106 18.18 -5.13 17.15
C ARG A 106 19.34 -5.56 16.23
N PRO A 107 19.49 -6.87 15.95
CA PRO A 107 20.55 -7.37 15.07
C PRO A 107 20.47 -6.79 13.65
N ILE A 108 21.56 -6.17 13.17
CA ILE A 108 21.63 -5.55 11.83
C ILE A 108 21.19 -6.49 10.71
N ALA A 109 21.61 -7.76 10.77
CA ALA A 109 21.27 -8.71 9.72
C ALA A 109 19.76 -9.06 9.70
N ALA A 110 19.10 -9.04 10.85
CA ALA A 110 17.65 -9.20 10.91
C ALA A 110 16.93 -7.97 10.33
N LEU A 111 17.45 -6.75 10.55
CA LEU A 111 16.90 -5.53 9.95
C LEU A 111 17.03 -5.51 8.42
N VAL A 112 18.20 -5.93 7.89
CA VAL A 112 18.41 -6.08 6.44
C VAL A 112 17.43 -7.10 5.87
N LEU A 113 17.28 -8.27 6.50
CA LEU A 113 16.34 -9.29 6.03
C LEU A 113 14.88 -8.82 6.13
N ALA A 114 14.51 -8.13 7.22
CA ALA A 114 13.18 -7.57 7.41
C ALA A 114 12.81 -6.53 6.35
N THR A 115 13.81 -5.83 5.78
CA THR A 115 13.62 -4.86 4.68
C THR A 115 13.04 -5.52 3.42
N ALA A 116 13.22 -6.84 3.23
CA ALA A 116 12.62 -7.57 2.11
C ALA A 116 11.08 -7.52 2.12
N PHE A 117 10.48 -7.50 3.32
CA PHE A 117 9.02 -7.49 3.51
C PHE A 117 8.37 -6.15 3.22
N LEU A 118 9.12 -5.14 2.77
CA LEU A 118 8.57 -3.91 2.20
C LEU A 118 7.98 -4.13 0.80
N PHE A 119 8.45 -5.16 0.08
CA PHE A 119 7.92 -5.57 -1.24
C PHE A 119 6.79 -6.58 -1.09
N HIS A 120 5.84 -6.25 -0.22
CA HIS A 120 4.68 -7.09 0.05
C HIS A 120 3.47 -6.71 -0.80
N GLY A 121 2.46 -7.57 -0.86
CA GLY A 121 1.40 -7.50 -1.85
C GLY A 121 0.53 -6.25 -1.72
N GLN A 122 0.59 -5.54 -0.59
CA GLN A 122 -0.13 -4.28 -0.44
C GLN A 122 0.57 -3.13 -1.20
N LEU A 123 1.90 -3.19 -1.38
CA LEU A 123 2.64 -2.30 -2.28
C LEU A 123 2.16 -2.49 -3.72
N TYR A 124 2.04 -3.74 -4.16
CA TYR A 124 1.60 -4.08 -5.52
C TYR A 124 0.13 -3.80 -5.79
N TRP A 125 -0.72 -3.87 -4.76
CA TRP A 125 -2.10 -3.39 -4.88
C TRP A 125 -2.21 -1.87 -4.82
N GLY A 126 -1.19 -1.17 -4.32
CA GLY A 126 -1.25 0.28 -4.15
C GLY A 126 -2.10 0.70 -2.95
N PHE A 127 -2.14 -0.07 -1.87
CA PHE A 127 -2.74 0.38 -0.60
C PHE A 127 -1.82 1.37 0.13
N LEU A 128 -1.42 2.44 -0.55
CA LEU A 128 -0.40 3.38 -0.10
C LEU A 128 -0.78 4.06 1.22
N ASN A 129 -2.07 4.35 1.42
CA ASN A 129 -2.63 4.78 2.71
C ASN A 129 -2.24 3.80 3.84
N PHE A 130 -2.52 2.52 3.64
CA PHE A 130 -2.19 1.48 4.61
C PHE A 130 -0.68 1.35 4.81
N ILE A 131 0.12 1.41 3.75
CA ILE A 131 1.57 1.31 3.83
C ILE A 131 2.17 2.48 4.63
N SER A 132 1.66 3.69 4.45
CA SER A 132 2.09 4.87 5.23
C SER A 132 1.86 4.69 6.74
N GLY A 133 0.82 3.95 7.12
CA GLY A 133 0.50 3.70 8.52
C GLY A 133 1.51 2.83 9.25
N TRP A 134 2.35 2.04 8.56
CA TRP A 134 3.46 1.34 9.21
C TRP A 134 4.49 2.33 9.78
N ILE A 135 4.80 3.41 9.07
CA ILE A 135 5.73 4.46 9.54
C ILE A 135 5.16 5.12 10.81
N ALA A 136 3.88 5.51 10.76
CA ALA A 136 3.16 6.07 11.90
C ALA A 136 3.12 5.08 13.08
N PHE A 137 2.92 3.80 12.82
CA PHE A 137 2.88 2.76 13.83
C PHE A 137 4.25 2.50 14.47
N LEU A 138 5.36 2.61 13.73
CA LEU A 138 6.69 2.52 14.33
C LEU A 138 6.97 3.70 15.29
N VAL A 139 6.49 4.90 14.98
CA VAL A 139 6.54 6.05 15.90
C VAL A 139 5.67 5.79 17.14
N TRP A 140 4.45 5.28 16.95
CA TRP A 140 3.56 4.86 18.04
C TRP A 140 4.17 3.79 18.94
N PHE A 141 4.77 2.76 18.35
CA PHE A 141 5.46 1.69 19.06
C PHE A 141 6.60 2.23 19.92
N VAL A 142 7.39 3.17 19.39
CA VAL A 142 8.46 3.83 20.13
C VAL A 142 7.93 4.69 21.29
N LEU A 143 6.83 5.41 21.07
CA LEU A 143 6.18 6.22 22.11
C LEU A 143 5.64 5.35 23.24
N THR A 144 4.95 4.27 22.90
CA THR A 144 4.28 3.38 23.88
C THR A 144 5.25 2.60 24.76
N ARG A 145 6.44 2.28 24.23
CA ARG A 145 7.48 1.55 24.95
C ARG A 145 8.37 2.41 25.87
N ARG A 146 8.12 3.72 25.99
CA ARG A 146 8.91 4.60 26.89
C ARG A 146 8.84 4.13 28.35
N ARG A 147 9.96 4.18 29.08
CA ARG A 147 9.95 3.82 30.51
C ARG A 147 9.17 4.88 31.29
N ARG A 148 8.65 4.49 32.45
CA ARG A 148 7.90 5.40 33.33
C ARG A 148 8.73 6.61 33.78
N GLU A 149 10.03 6.41 33.98
CA GLU A 149 10.99 7.47 34.33
C GLU A 149 11.18 8.49 33.20
N ASP A 150 10.94 8.08 31.95
CA ASP A 150 11.05 8.92 30.75
C ASP A 150 9.71 9.57 30.36
N GLU A 151 8.64 9.31 31.12
CA GLU A 151 7.32 9.87 30.82
C GLU A 151 7.30 11.37 31.15
N PRO A 152 6.90 12.21 30.19
CA PRO A 152 6.76 13.62 30.46
C PRO A 152 5.58 13.88 31.42
N GLY A 153 5.42 15.13 31.87
CA GLY A 153 4.25 15.53 32.64
C GLY A 153 2.92 15.16 31.95
N ARG A 154 1.86 14.95 32.73
CA ARG A 154 0.57 14.38 32.31
C ARG A 154 -0.01 14.97 31.02
N TRP A 155 -0.01 16.30 30.90
CA TRP A 155 -0.53 16.99 29.72
C TRP A 155 0.31 16.78 28.48
N ARG A 156 1.64 16.69 28.64
CA ARG A 156 2.55 16.38 27.54
C ARG A 156 2.41 14.91 27.12
N THR A 157 2.14 13.99 28.03
CA THR A 157 1.74 12.61 27.67
C THR A 157 0.46 12.63 26.86
N ALA A 158 -0.62 13.27 27.35
CA ALA A 158 -1.88 13.36 26.61
C ALA A 158 -1.69 13.96 25.21
N ALA A 159 -0.93 15.05 25.08
CA ALA A 159 -0.65 15.69 23.79
C ALA A 159 0.16 14.80 22.82
N LEU A 160 1.18 14.07 23.32
CA LEU A 160 1.95 13.14 22.49
C LEU A 160 1.09 11.98 22.00
N TYR A 161 0.23 11.44 22.86
CA TYR A 161 -0.70 10.36 22.50
C TYR A 161 -1.77 10.83 21.53
N PHE A 162 -2.29 12.05 21.70
CA PHE A 162 -3.19 12.67 20.73
C PHE A 162 -2.51 12.82 19.36
N ALA A 163 -1.31 13.42 19.31
CA ALA A 163 -0.60 13.63 18.05
C ALA A 163 -0.28 12.30 17.34
N ALA A 164 0.18 11.29 18.07
CA ALA A 164 0.52 9.99 17.49
C ALA A 164 -0.73 9.18 17.10
N ALA A 165 -1.83 9.30 17.85
CA ALA A 165 -3.12 8.71 17.50
C ALA A 165 -3.71 9.38 16.26
N ALA A 166 -3.63 10.70 16.15
CA ALA A 166 -4.07 11.46 14.98
C ALA A 166 -3.23 11.07 13.75
N LEU A 167 -1.92 10.92 13.89
CA LEU A 167 -1.05 10.45 12.82
C LEU A 167 -1.42 9.04 12.34
N LEU A 168 -1.71 8.12 13.27
CA LEU A 168 -2.21 6.77 12.93
C LEU A 168 -3.55 6.85 12.20
N TYR A 169 -4.49 7.64 12.73
CA TYR A 169 -5.81 7.83 12.14
C TYR A 169 -5.70 8.36 10.71
N LEU A 170 -4.98 9.47 10.50
CA LEU A 170 -4.79 10.09 9.19
C LEU A 170 -4.04 9.19 8.19
N SER A 171 -3.28 8.20 8.67
CA SER A 171 -2.64 7.21 7.81
C SER A 171 -3.62 6.13 7.32
N HIS A 172 -4.33 5.51 8.25
CA HIS A 172 -5.40 4.54 7.98
C HIS A 172 -6.14 4.18 9.28
N ALA A 173 -7.47 4.06 9.20
CA ALA A 173 -8.31 3.64 10.33
C ALA A 173 -7.90 2.30 10.96
N LEU A 174 -7.40 1.35 10.16
CA LEU A 174 -6.96 0.04 10.64
C LEU A 174 -5.70 0.11 11.49
N TRP A 175 -4.76 1.00 11.15
CA TRP A 175 -3.57 1.22 11.96
C TRP A 175 -3.89 1.93 13.26
N PHE A 176 -4.88 2.84 13.25
CA PHE A 176 -5.40 3.41 14.49
C PHE A 176 -6.04 2.35 15.40
N ALA A 177 -6.89 1.47 14.85
CA ALA A 177 -7.47 0.35 15.60
C ALA A 177 -6.40 -0.59 16.16
N LEU A 178 -5.37 -0.93 15.37
CA LEU A 178 -4.22 -1.69 15.85
C LEU A 178 -3.47 -0.93 16.95
N GLY A 179 -3.28 0.38 16.81
CA GLY A 179 -2.63 1.23 17.81
C GLY A 179 -3.32 1.15 19.16
N VAL A 180 -4.66 1.20 19.17
CA VAL A 180 -5.49 1.04 20.38
C VAL A 180 -5.35 -0.36 20.97
N ALA A 181 -5.43 -1.41 20.14
CA ALA A 181 -5.23 -2.80 20.59
C ALA A 181 -3.82 -3.02 21.17
N TRP A 182 -2.81 -2.43 20.54
CA TRP A 182 -1.42 -2.46 20.98
C TRP A 182 -1.24 -1.80 22.35
N LEU A 183 -1.98 -0.73 22.67
CA LEU A 183 -1.92 -0.13 24.01
C LEU A 183 -2.36 -1.08 25.10
N ALA A 184 -3.40 -1.89 24.87
CA ALA A 184 -3.84 -2.87 25.83
C ALA A 184 -2.77 -3.94 26.06
N VAL A 185 -2.15 -4.42 24.96
CA VAL A 185 -1.05 -5.39 25.01
C VAL A 185 0.19 -4.81 25.72
N GLU A 186 0.61 -3.60 25.36
CA GLU A 186 1.74 -2.90 25.98
C GLU A 186 1.50 -2.64 27.46
N ALA A 187 0.29 -2.21 27.83
CA ALA A 187 -0.09 -1.97 29.21
C ALA A 187 0.00 -3.25 30.05
N ALA A 188 -0.43 -4.39 29.49
CA ALA A 188 -0.34 -5.69 30.15
C ALA A 188 1.13 -6.14 30.34
N ILE A 189 1.97 -5.98 29.31
CA ILE A 189 3.40 -6.34 29.36
C ILE A 189 4.14 -5.46 30.37
N SER A 190 3.93 -4.14 30.30
CA SER A 190 4.64 -3.15 31.11
C SER A 190 4.05 -2.94 32.51
N ARG A 191 2.90 -3.57 32.82
CA ARG A 191 2.16 -3.43 34.09
C ARG A 191 1.94 -1.95 34.47
N ARG A 192 1.41 -1.17 33.52
CA ARG A 192 1.23 0.28 33.67
C ARG A 192 0.22 0.61 34.78
N SER A 193 0.43 1.74 35.46
CA SER A 193 -0.50 2.19 36.50
C SER A 193 -1.81 2.71 35.86
N PRO A 194 -2.97 2.57 36.54
CA PRO A 194 -4.25 3.09 36.02
C PRO A 194 -4.21 4.59 35.72
N ARG A 195 -3.43 5.36 36.50
CA ARG A 195 -3.25 6.80 36.29
C ARG A 195 -2.57 7.11 34.97
N ASP A 196 -1.55 6.34 34.59
CA ASP A 196 -0.85 6.53 33.32
C ASP A 196 -1.77 6.17 32.15
N LEU A 197 -2.54 5.09 32.31
CA LEU A 197 -3.54 4.67 31.32
C LEU A 197 -4.62 5.72 31.11
N LEU A 198 -5.06 6.40 32.17
CA LEU A 198 -6.03 7.49 32.08
C LEU A 198 -5.53 8.62 31.17
N TRP A 199 -4.29 9.09 31.34
CA TRP A 199 -3.78 10.21 30.52
C TRP A 199 -3.52 9.83 29.07
N ARG A 200 -3.15 8.57 28.83
CA ARG A 200 -3.08 8.02 27.47
C ARG A 200 -4.48 8.00 26.84
N ALA A 201 -5.47 7.50 27.57
CA ALA A 201 -6.88 7.47 27.15
C ALA A 201 -7.44 8.88 26.86
N VAL A 202 -7.12 9.87 27.70
CA VAL A 202 -7.46 11.28 27.46
C VAL A 202 -6.89 11.78 26.13
N GLY A 203 -5.63 11.45 25.81
CA GLY A 203 -5.02 11.79 24.52
C GLY A 203 -5.68 11.08 23.33
N LEU A 204 -6.13 9.84 23.50
CA LEU A 204 -6.80 9.07 22.44
C LEU A 204 -8.24 9.51 22.19
N ALA A 205 -8.95 9.96 23.23
CA ALA A 205 -10.40 10.17 23.19
C ALA A 205 -10.88 11.05 22.02
N PRO A 206 -10.25 12.20 21.71
CA PRO A 206 -10.68 13.01 20.57
C PRO A 206 -10.60 12.27 19.22
N VAL A 207 -9.57 11.45 19.03
CA VAL A 207 -9.37 10.68 17.79
C VAL A 207 -10.34 9.51 17.72
N VAL A 208 -10.67 8.87 18.85
CA VAL A 208 -11.72 7.83 18.90
C VAL A 208 -13.08 8.41 18.51
N VAL A 209 -13.42 9.60 19.03
CA VAL A 209 -14.66 10.30 18.67
C VAL A 209 -14.69 10.64 17.18
N ALA A 210 -13.60 11.21 16.65
CA ALA A 210 -13.50 11.50 15.21
C ALA A 210 -13.64 10.24 14.34
N ALA A 211 -12.99 9.14 14.73
CA ALA A 211 -13.10 7.87 14.01
C ALA A 211 -14.51 7.28 14.06
N ALA A 212 -15.21 7.39 15.20
CA ALA A 212 -16.58 6.92 15.34
C ALA A 212 -17.55 7.73 14.46
N ILE A 213 -17.40 9.06 14.44
CA ILE A 213 -18.18 9.96 13.58
C ILE A 213 -17.93 9.64 12.10
N TRP A 214 -16.66 9.54 11.69
CA TRP A 214 -16.31 9.18 10.32
C TRP A 214 -16.85 7.81 9.91
N PHE A 215 -16.76 6.80 10.79
CA PHE A 215 -17.29 5.47 10.50
C PHE A 215 -18.81 5.47 10.34
N ALA A 216 -19.53 6.30 11.09
CA ALA A 216 -20.97 6.48 10.91
C ALA A 216 -21.29 7.07 9.53
N PHE A 217 -20.56 8.09 9.09
CA PHE A 217 -20.70 8.64 7.74
C PHE A 217 -20.39 7.61 6.65
N LEU A 218 -19.33 6.81 6.82
CA LEU A 218 -18.97 5.76 5.87
C LEU A 218 -20.08 4.70 5.73
N ARG A 219 -20.74 4.34 6.83
CA ARG A 219 -21.87 3.40 6.78
C ARG A 219 -23.08 4.00 6.08
N ALA A 220 -23.31 5.31 6.23
CA ALA A 220 -24.41 6.00 5.56
C ALA A 220 -24.19 6.16 4.05
N SER A 221 -22.96 6.04 3.55
CA SER A 221 -22.64 6.10 2.11
C SER A 221 -22.71 4.74 1.42
N ASP A 222 -23.46 3.78 1.97
CA ASP A 222 -23.57 2.38 1.48
C ASP A 222 -22.24 1.65 1.28
N PHE A 223 -21.16 2.11 1.93
CA PHE A 223 -19.86 1.46 1.89
C PHE A 223 -19.80 0.27 2.86
N THR A 224 -20.71 -0.67 2.65
CA THR A 224 -20.87 -1.84 3.51
C THR A 224 -20.78 -3.12 2.70
N SER A 225 -20.16 -4.13 3.30
CA SER A 225 -20.17 -5.51 2.79
C SER A 225 -20.05 -6.44 3.97
N PRO A 226 -20.70 -7.63 3.93
CA PRO A 226 -20.51 -8.62 4.97
C PRO A 226 -19.04 -9.04 5.06
N PRO A 227 -18.59 -9.52 6.24
CA PRO A 227 -17.29 -10.14 6.36
C PRO A 227 -17.24 -11.42 5.53
N GLU A 228 -16.20 -11.58 4.71
CA GLU A 228 -16.03 -12.69 3.80
C GLU A 228 -14.73 -13.44 4.09
N TRP A 229 -14.83 -14.72 4.47
CA TRP A 229 -13.67 -15.61 4.63
C TRP A 229 -13.52 -16.48 3.39
N THR A 230 -12.81 -15.99 2.39
CA THR A 230 -12.49 -16.75 1.17
C THR A 230 -11.54 -17.92 1.43
N VAL A 231 -10.72 -17.83 2.49
CA VAL A 231 -9.79 -18.87 2.92
C VAL A 231 -9.91 -19.08 4.43
N ALA A 232 -10.17 -20.33 4.82
CA ALA A 232 -10.25 -20.74 6.23
C ALA A 232 -8.91 -20.55 6.97
N PRO A 233 -8.91 -20.22 8.28
CA PRO A 233 -7.67 -19.92 9.02
C PRO A 233 -6.56 -20.97 8.90
N PRO A 234 -6.81 -22.29 8.99
CA PRO A 234 -5.74 -23.29 8.85
C PRO A 234 -5.11 -23.33 7.46
N LEU A 235 -5.92 -23.11 6.41
CA LEU A 235 -5.43 -23.08 5.03
C LEU A 235 -4.49 -21.91 4.76
N ARG A 236 -4.59 -20.81 5.53
CA ARG A 236 -3.65 -19.69 5.43
C ARG A 236 -2.22 -20.08 5.78
N LEU A 237 -2.03 -21.15 6.54
CA LEU A 237 -0.70 -21.70 6.85
C LEU A 237 -0.11 -22.53 5.70
N HIS A 238 -0.88 -22.78 4.63
CA HIS A 238 -0.34 -23.46 3.44
C HIS A 238 0.85 -22.66 2.88
N PRO A 239 2.00 -23.31 2.57
CA PRO A 239 3.23 -22.60 2.23
C PRO A 239 3.09 -21.56 1.12
N GLU A 240 2.32 -21.88 0.08
CA GLU A 240 2.07 -20.97 -1.04
C GLU A 240 1.26 -19.74 -0.62
N LEU A 241 0.15 -19.94 0.11
CA LEU A 241 -0.72 -18.85 0.56
C LEU A 241 -0.04 -17.96 1.60
N PHE A 242 0.81 -18.56 2.45
CA PHE A 242 1.61 -17.86 3.42
C PHE A 242 2.66 -16.98 2.74
N ALA A 243 3.41 -17.51 1.78
CA ALA A 243 4.41 -16.75 1.03
C ALA A 243 3.75 -15.61 0.22
N LEU A 244 2.62 -15.87 -0.43
CA LEU A 244 1.83 -14.88 -1.17
C LEU A 244 1.26 -13.78 -0.27
N ALA A 245 0.93 -14.08 0.99
CA ALA A 245 0.48 -13.07 1.94
C ALA A 245 1.66 -12.24 2.51
N ALA A 246 2.86 -12.83 2.59
CA ALA A 246 4.05 -12.19 3.16
C ALA A 246 4.79 -11.29 2.17
N LEU A 247 4.97 -11.72 0.92
CA LEU A 247 5.54 -10.95 -0.18
C LEU A 247 4.48 -10.79 -1.27
N GLY A 248 4.28 -11.74 -2.17
CA GLY A 248 3.13 -11.77 -3.07
C GLY A 248 3.07 -10.64 -4.09
N GLY A 249 4.23 -10.26 -4.60
CA GLY A 249 4.40 -9.28 -5.65
C GLY A 249 4.72 -9.91 -7.00
N VAL A 250 5.85 -10.64 -7.05
CA VAL A 250 6.40 -11.25 -8.26
C VAL A 250 6.14 -12.76 -8.29
N ARG A 251 5.74 -13.28 -9.46
CA ARG A 251 5.57 -14.71 -9.70
C ARG A 251 6.93 -15.37 -9.94
N HIS A 252 7.69 -15.54 -8.86
CA HIS A 252 9.02 -16.14 -8.92
C HIS A 252 9.34 -16.92 -7.63
N PRO A 253 10.08 -18.05 -7.70
CA PRO A 253 10.45 -18.83 -6.52
C PRO A 253 11.28 -18.08 -5.46
N ILE A 254 11.80 -16.89 -5.78
CA ILE A 254 12.58 -16.10 -4.83
C ILE A 254 11.74 -15.64 -3.63
N GLU A 255 10.45 -15.37 -3.82
CA GLU A 255 9.57 -14.91 -2.73
C GLU A 255 9.44 -15.98 -1.63
N PRO A 256 9.01 -17.23 -1.93
CA PRO A 256 8.96 -18.27 -0.91
C PRO A 256 10.34 -18.56 -0.32
N ILE A 257 11.43 -18.54 -1.11
CA ILE A 257 12.80 -18.72 -0.59
C ILE A 257 13.13 -17.67 0.48
N VAL A 258 12.81 -16.39 0.24
CA VAL A 258 13.06 -15.31 1.20
C VAL A 258 12.17 -15.46 2.45
N VAL A 259 10.89 -15.77 2.27
CA VAL A 259 9.94 -15.94 3.37
C VAL A 259 10.37 -17.10 4.28
N PHE A 260 10.60 -18.29 3.72
CA PHE A 260 11.00 -19.46 4.51
C PHE A 260 12.43 -19.34 5.02
N GLY A 261 13.32 -18.65 4.30
CA GLY A 261 14.65 -18.29 4.78
C GLY A 261 14.59 -17.39 6.03
N ALA A 262 13.68 -16.42 6.06
CA ALA A 262 13.45 -15.57 7.23
C ALA A 262 12.83 -16.33 8.41
N LEU A 263 11.90 -17.25 8.16
CA LEU A 263 11.33 -18.10 9.21
C LEU A 263 12.39 -19.07 9.77
N ALA A 264 13.18 -19.70 8.91
CA ALA A 264 14.28 -20.56 9.32
C ALA A 264 15.33 -19.79 10.13
N TRP A 265 15.62 -18.54 9.75
CA TRP A 265 16.46 -17.64 10.51
C TRP A 265 15.92 -17.39 11.93
N ALA A 266 14.64 -17.05 12.04
CA ALA A 266 13.99 -16.81 13.32
C ALA A 266 13.98 -18.07 14.19
N ALA A 267 13.65 -19.23 13.61
CA ALA A 267 13.69 -20.52 14.29
C ALA A 267 15.10 -20.86 14.80
N ALA A 268 16.13 -20.69 13.97
CA ALA A 268 17.52 -20.94 14.36
C ALA A 268 17.98 -20.03 15.50
N ALA A 269 17.54 -18.77 15.53
CA ALA A 269 17.80 -17.84 16.63
C ALA A 269 17.11 -18.28 17.93
N ILE A 270 15.83 -18.65 17.87
CA ILE A 270 15.08 -19.13 19.04
C ILE A 270 15.72 -20.41 19.60
N VAL A 271 16.03 -21.39 18.75
CA VAL A 271 16.66 -22.65 19.15
C VAL A 271 18.03 -22.41 19.79
N ALA A 272 18.82 -21.51 19.22
CA ALA A 272 20.13 -21.12 19.75
C ALA A 272 20.07 -20.56 21.17
N HIS A 273 19.03 -19.78 21.48
CA HIS A 273 18.93 -19.03 22.73
C HIS A 273 17.86 -19.58 23.69
N ARG A 274 17.29 -20.76 23.42
CA ARG A 274 16.21 -21.40 24.20
C ARG A 274 16.51 -21.59 25.70
N LYS A 275 17.79 -21.69 26.06
CA LYS A 275 18.23 -21.83 27.47
C LYS A 275 18.36 -20.49 28.20
N SER A 276 18.26 -19.36 27.51
CA SER A 276 18.27 -18.04 28.12
C SER A 276 16.91 -17.72 28.75
N ARG A 277 16.90 -16.83 29.76
CA ARG A 277 15.71 -16.49 30.58
C ARG A 277 14.51 -15.97 29.78
N ALA A 278 14.72 -15.52 28.54
CA ALA A 278 13.67 -15.01 27.63
C ALA A 278 13.74 -15.64 26.23
N TRP A 279 14.40 -16.79 26.06
CA TRP A 279 14.65 -17.44 24.77
C TRP A 279 15.34 -16.56 23.72
N GLY A 280 16.02 -15.49 24.17
CA GLY A 280 16.61 -14.48 23.28
C GLY A 280 15.58 -13.62 22.55
N CYS A 281 14.34 -13.53 23.04
CA CYS A 281 13.26 -12.77 22.42
C CYS A 281 12.98 -11.45 23.16
N ASP A 282 12.79 -10.37 22.41
CA ASP A 282 12.23 -9.12 22.90
C ASP A 282 10.71 -9.26 23.05
N PRO A 283 10.16 -9.09 24.26
CA PRO A 283 8.75 -9.38 24.52
C PRO A 283 7.80 -8.44 23.77
N TYR A 284 8.20 -7.20 23.50
CA TYR A 284 7.34 -6.25 22.80
C TYR A 284 7.23 -6.61 21.31
N PHE A 285 8.36 -6.86 20.64
CA PHE A 285 8.32 -7.30 19.25
C PHE A 285 7.68 -8.68 19.08
N ALA A 286 7.89 -9.60 20.03
CA ALA A 286 7.24 -10.91 20.03
C ALA A 286 5.71 -10.78 20.17
N ALA A 287 5.24 -9.95 21.12
CA ALA A 287 3.81 -9.71 21.29
C ALA A 287 3.20 -9.01 20.07
N LEU A 288 3.91 -8.06 19.45
CA LEU A 288 3.46 -7.42 18.22
C LEU A 288 3.38 -8.43 17.06
N ALA A 289 4.36 -9.31 16.92
CA ALA A 289 4.36 -10.37 15.92
C ALA A 289 3.15 -11.31 16.11
N VAL A 290 2.88 -11.73 17.34
CA VAL A 290 1.72 -12.58 17.68
C VAL A 290 0.40 -11.87 17.39
N LEU A 291 0.27 -10.60 17.79
CA LEU A 291 -0.94 -9.81 17.52
C LEU A 291 -1.21 -9.71 16.02
N LEU A 292 -0.23 -9.26 15.23
CA LEU A 292 -0.35 -9.11 13.79
C LEU A 292 -0.60 -10.45 13.08
N PHE A 293 0.04 -11.52 13.56
CA PHE A 293 -0.19 -12.86 13.04
C PHE A 293 -1.60 -13.38 13.35
N GLY A 294 -2.12 -13.09 14.54
CA GLY A 294 -3.51 -13.36 14.90
C GLY A 294 -4.50 -12.64 13.98
N LEU A 295 -4.25 -11.36 13.68
CA LEU A 295 -5.06 -10.62 12.71
C LEU A 295 -5.02 -11.26 11.32
N TYR A 296 -3.85 -11.72 10.88
CA TYR A 296 -3.71 -12.47 9.64
C TYR A 296 -4.49 -13.78 9.63
N LEU A 297 -4.51 -14.53 10.73
CA LEU A 297 -5.20 -15.81 10.77
C LEU A 297 -6.72 -15.67 10.84
N PHE A 298 -7.23 -14.74 11.65
CA PHE A 298 -8.63 -14.75 12.06
C PHE A 298 -9.50 -13.70 11.37
N LEU A 299 -8.95 -12.58 10.91
CA LEU A 299 -9.77 -11.57 10.21
C LEU A 299 -10.32 -12.12 8.88
N PRO A 300 -11.45 -11.59 8.38
CA PRO A 300 -11.96 -11.94 7.06
C PRO A 300 -11.01 -11.43 5.97
N TYR A 301 -11.16 -11.97 4.75
CA TYR A 301 -10.49 -11.45 3.56
C TYR A 301 -11.11 -10.13 3.11
N LYS A 302 -12.42 -9.99 3.17
CA LYS A 302 -13.14 -8.74 2.84
C LYS A 302 -14.03 -8.32 4.00
N PHE A 303 -14.09 -7.03 4.30
CA PHE A 303 -15.05 -6.46 5.26
C PHE A 303 -15.29 -4.99 4.93
N SER A 304 -16.55 -4.53 4.90
CA SER A 304 -16.91 -3.15 4.54
C SER A 304 -16.18 -2.65 3.29
N ASN A 305 -16.31 -3.39 2.18
CA ASN A 305 -15.64 -3.15 0.89
C ASN A 305 -14.10 -3.04 0.93
N THR A 306 -13.49 -3.39 2.05
CA THR A 306 -12.04 -3.46 2.22
C THR A 306 -11.56 -4.88 1.94
N ILE A 307 -10.96 -5.10 0.78
CA ILE A 307 -10.39 -6.39 0.38
C ILE A 307 -9.03 -6.65 1.03
N ARG A 308 -8.57 -7.92 1.00
CA ARG A 308 -7.28 -8.37 1.56
C ARG A 308 -7.08 -8.04 3.04
N PHE A 309 -8.17 -7.84 3.78
CA PHE A 309 -8.17 -7.28 5.13
C PHE A 309 -7.28 -8.08 6.10
N SER A 310 -7.32 -9.42 6.06
CA SER A 310 -6.42 -10.27 6.84
C SER A 310 -4.98 -10.31 6.32
N THR A 311 -4.78 -10.48 5.01
CA THR A 311 -3.45 -10.67 4.42
C THR A 311 -2.52 -9.46 4.55
N ARG A 312 -3.07 -8.28 4.86
CA ARG A 312 -2.32 -7.03 5.09
C ARG A 312 -1.35 -7.09 6.25
N TRP A 313 -1.59 -7.94 7.24
CA TRP A 313 -0.85 -7.92 8.52
C TRP A 313 0.40 -8.82 8.54
N LEU A 314 0.45 -9.86 7.71
CA LEU A 314 1.51 -10.88 7.75
C LEU A 314 2.93 -10.33 7.51
N PRO A 315 3.17 -9.41 6.55
CA PRO A 315 4.51 -8.86 6.32
C PRO A 315 5.08 -8.15 7.56
N PHE A 316 4.21 -7.43 8.26
CA PHE A 316 4.55 -6.74 9.51
C PHE A 316 4.71 -7.71 10.68
N ALA A 317 3.98 -8.82 10.70
CA ALA A 317 4.15 -9.89 11.68
C ALA A 317 5.54 -10.55 11.55
N ILE A 318 5.95 -10.90 10.33
CA ILE A 318 7.27 -11.51 10.08
C ILE A 318 8.39 -10.50 10.36
N THR A 319 8.22 -9.24 9.96
CA THR A 319 9.13 -8.15 10.32
C THR A 319 9.30 -8.06 11.83
N SER A 320 8.19 -8.03 12.57
CA SER A 320 8.21 -7.96 14.04
C SER A 320 8.86 -9.21 14.66
N LEU A 321 8.62 -10.40 14.11
CA LEU A 321 9.27 -11.65 14.55
C LEU A 321 10.80 -11.58 14.38
N LEU A 322 11.29 -11.10 13.24
CA LEU A 322 12.72 -10.92 12.98
C LEU A 322 13.36 -9.90 13.95
N LEU A 323 12.61 -8.87 14.35
CA LEU A 323 13.06 -7.90 15.35
C LEU A 323 12.94 -8.45 16.78
N ALA A 324 12.06 -9.42 17.02
CA ALA A 324 11.90 -10.05 18.32
C ALA A 324 13.11 -10.91 18.68
N VAL A 325 13.57 -11.73 17.75
CA VAL A 325 14.62 -12.74 18.01
C VAL A 325 16.03 -12.14 18.02
N ASP A 326 16.93 -12.74 18.81
CA ASP A 326 18.36 -12.45 18.76
C ASP A 326 19.02 -13.07 17.50
N ARG A 327 20.33 -13.01 17.41
CA ARG A 327 21.13 -13.53 16.30
C ARG A 327 21.22 -15.07 16.34
N PRO A 328 21.06 -15.77 15.19
CA PRO A 328 21.42 -17.18 15.10
C PRO A 328 22.93 -17.37 15.34
N LEU A 329 23.34 -18.60 15.71
CA LEU A 329 24.73 -19.01 15.96
C LEU A 329 25.58 -19.13 14.68
N LEU A 330 25.46 -18.14 13.80
CA LEU A 330 26.28 -17.97 12.62
C LEU A 330 27.38 -16.96 12.91
N ARG A 331 28.56 -17.18 12.32
CA ARG A 331 29.66 -16.21 12.35
C ARG A 331 29.16 -14.87 11.83
N ARG A 332 29.54 -13.77 12.49
CA ARG A 332 29.10 -12.40 12.16
C ARG A 332 29.19 -12.03 10.67
N PRO A 333 30.30 -12.31 9.95
CA PRO A 333 30.38 -11.98 8.52
C PRO A 333 29.38 -12.81 7.69
N LEU A 334 29.31 -14.13 7.92
CA LEU A 334 28.37 -15.01 7.21
C LEU A 334 26.92 -14.58 7.41
N ARG A 335 26.54 -14.26 8.65
CA ARG A 335 25.19 -13.79 8.97
C ARG A 335 24.81 -12.54 8.16
N ARG A 336 25.71 -11.56 8.06
CA ARG A 336 25.48 -10.34 7.29
C ARG A 336 25.44 -10.61 5.79
N ALA A 337 26.36 -11.44 5.30
CA ALA A 337 26.42 -11.85 3.90
C ALA A 337 25.12 -12.54 3.45
N LEU A 338 24.58 -13.46 4.25
CA LEU A 338 23.32 -14.14 3.95
C LEU A 338 22.13 -13.17 3.89
N ALA A 339 22.01 -12.28 4.88
CA ALA A 339 20.91 -11.30 4.90
C ALA A 339 20.95 -10.36 3.70
N ILE A 340 22.13 -9.81 3.36
CA ILE A 340 22.26 -8.91 2.21
C ILE A 340 22.13 -9.66 0.89
N ALA A 341 22.61 -10.90 0.78
CA ALA A 341 22.47 -11.71 -0.42
C ALA A 341 20.99 -12.02 -0.72
N LEU A 342 20.20 -12.37 0.31
CA LEU A 342 18.76 -12.61 0.15
C LEU A 342 18.03 -11.34 -0.30
N LEU A 343 18.30 -10.20 0.36
CA LEU A 343 17.70 -8.92 -0.04
C LEU A 343 18.12 -8.52 -1.45
N ALA A 344 19.41 -8.58 -1.77
CA ALA A 344 19.94 -8.20 -3.08
C ALA A 344 19.37 -9.09 -4.19
N THR A 345 19.31 -10.41 -3.98
CA THR A 345 18.73 -11.35 -4.95
C THR A 345 17.26 -11.06 -5.18
N LEU A 346 16.48 -10.82 -4.11
CA LEU A 346 15.09 -10.40 -4.25
C LEU A 346 14.97 -9.11 -5.06
N MET A 347 15.77 -8.09 -4.76
CA MET A 347 15.70 -6.80 -5.47
C MET A 347 16.10 -6.93 -6.94
N VAL A 348 17.13 -7.71 -7.26
CA VAL A 348 17.53 -7.97 -8.66
C VAL A 348 16.41 -8.67 -9.44
N VAL A 349 15.79 -9.69 -8.85
CA VAL A 349 14.66 -10.40 -9.49
C VAL A 349 13.46 -9.47 -9.64
N THR A 350 13.14 -8.68 -8.62
CA THR A 350 12.04 -7.70 -8.67
C THR A 350 12.29 -6.66 -9.76
N THR A 351 13.48 -6.06 -9.81
CA THR A 351 13.90 -5.12 -10.86
C THR A 351 13.76 -5.74 -12.26
N ALA A 352 14.29 -6.94 -12.48
CA ALA A 352 14.19 -7.62 -13.77
C ALA A 352 12.73 -7.90 -14.16
N THR A 353 11.90 -8.31 -13.18
CA THR A 353 10.48 -8.60 -13.38
C THR A 353 9.70 -7.33 -13.71
N TRP A 354 9.93 -6.22 -13.00
CA TRP A 354 9.28 -4.93 -13.25
C TRP A 354 9.62 -4.39 -14.64
N ARG A 355 10.91 -4.41 -15.02
CA ARG A 355 11.34 -4.02 -16.38
C ARG A 355 10.75 -4.90 -17.47
N ARG A 356 10.52 -6.19 -17.19
CA ARG A 356 9.86 -7.09 -18.13
C ARG A 356 8.37 -6.77 -18.21
N PHE A 357 7.70 -6.60 -17.07
CA PHE A 357 6.29 -6.22 -16.98
C PHE A 357 5.99 -4.95 -17.77
N GLU A 358 6.75 -3.88 -17.55
CA GLU A 358 6.57 -2.62 -18.27
C GLU A 358 6.73 -2.80 -19.79
N ARG A 359 7.79 -3.48 -20.22
CA ARG A 359 8.06 -3.69 -21.65
C ARG A 359 7.05 -4.59 -22.35
N THR A 360 6.60 -5.67 -21.69
CA THR A 360 5.79 -6.71 -22.36
C THR A 360 4.31 -6.63 -22.06
N GLU A 361 3.91 -6.16 -20.89
CA GLU A 361 2.52 -6.14 -20.44
C GLU A 361 1.92 -4.72 -20.35
N LEU A 362 2.77 -3.68 -20.32
CA LEU A 362 2.34 -2.27 -20.45
C LEU A 362 2.70 -1.65 -21.82
N GLY A 363 3.15 -2.46 -22.78
CA GLY A 363 3.48 -1.99 -24.13
C GLY A 363 2.31 -1.24 -24.76
N GLY A 364 2.57 -0.07 -25.34
CA GLY A 364 1.55 0.82 -25.93
C GLY A 364 0.95 1.86 -24.97
N LEU A 365 1.05 1.65 -23.64
CA LEU A 365 0.40 2.54 -22.66
C LEU A 365 0.90 3.98 -22.74
N ALA A 366 2.22 4.18 -22.78
CA ALA A 366 2.80 5.53 -22.85
C ALA A 366 2.36 6.29 -24.12
N ALA A 367 2.30 5.62 -25.26
CA ALA A 367 1.84 6.20 -26.52
C ALA A 367 0.34 6.54 -26.47
N ALA A 368 -0.48 5.64 -25.93
CA ALA A 368 -1.90 5.87 -25.72
C ALA A 368 -2.16 7.09 -24.80
N LEU A 369 -1.43 7.21 -23.69
CA LEU A 369 -1.56 8.36 -22.78
C LEU A 369 -1.08 9.67 -23.41
N ALA A 370 -0.03 9.61 -24.23
CA ALA A 370 0.49 10.78 -24.94
C ALA A 370 -0.51 11.30 -26.00
N ALA A 371 -1.27 10.40 -26.64
CA ALA A 371 -2.25 10.74 -27.68
C ALA A 371 -3.56 11.34 -27.12
N LEU A 372 -3.85 11.17 -25.83
CA LEU A 372 -5.03 11.76 -25.20
C LEU A 372 -4.92 13.30 -25.16
N PRO A 373 -6.02 14.03 -25.42
CA PRO A 373 -6.11 15.47 -25.15
C PRO A 373 -6.13 15.75 -23.64
N GLU A 374 -6.12 17.02 -23.24
CA GLU A 374 -6.37 17.41 -21.85
C GLU A 374 -7.85 17.22 -21.47
N GLU A 375 -8.07 16.87 -20.21
CA GLU A 375 -9.38 16.62 -19.59
C GLU A 375 -10.33 15.65 -20.32
N PRO A 376 -9.87 14.51 -20.86
CA PRO A 376 -10.70 13.60 -21.63
C PRO A 376 -11.69 12.82 -20.74
N ARG A 377 -12.81 12.36 -21.32
CA ARG A 377 -13.64 11.31 -20.69
C ARG A 377 -13.21 9.95 -21.23
N VAL A 378 -12.66 9.10 -20.36
CA VAL A 378 -12.06 7.82 -20.77
C VAL A 378 -12.75 6.63 -20.11
N VAL A 379 -13.17 5.65 -20.93
CA VAL A 379 -13.53 4.32 -20.43
C VAL A 379 -12.31 3.41 -20.47
N GLY A 380 -11.92 2.90 -19.29
CA GLY A 380 -10.90 1.88 -19.16
C GLY A 380 -11.47 0.48 -19.25
N LEU A 381 -10.96 -0.33 -20.17
CA LEU A 381 -11.39 -1.72 -20.39
C LEU A 381 -10.20 -2.68 -20.39
N SER A 382 -10.05 -3.47 -19.32
CA SER A 382 -8.88 -4.36 -19.15
C SER A 382 -9.21 -5.83 -19.43
N TYR A 383 -9.19 -6.26 -20.69
CA TYR A 383 -9.50 -7.66 -21.06
C TYR A 383 -8.42 -8.65 -20.61
N VAL A 384 -7.22 -8.16 -20.27
CA VAL A 384 -6.19 -8.93 -19.56
C VAL A 384 -6.38 -8.70 -18.06
N ALA A 385 -6.93 -9.70 -17.37
CA ALA A 385 -7.18 -9.60 -15.92
C ALA A 385 -5.94 -9.93 -15.07
N THR A 386 -5.05 -10.80 -15.56
CA THR A 386 -3.93 -11.32 -14.75
C THR A 386 -2.60 -11.18 -15.47
N SER A 387 -1.56 -10.88 -14.70
CA SER A 387 -0.18 -10.84 -15.18
C SER A 387 0.47 -12.22 -15.07
N ARG A 388 1.35 -12.55 -16.03
CA ARG A 388 2.20 -13.75 -15.95
C ARG A 388 3.40 -13.54 -15.04
N LEU A 389 3.74 -12.28 -14.76
CA LEU A 389 4.93 -11.86 -14.02
C LEU A 389 4.61 -11.43 -12.59
N LEU A 390 3.42 -10.90 -12.37
CA LEU A 390 3.00 -10.34 -11.09
C LEU A 390 1.76 -11.04 -10.53
N TYR A 391 1.69 -11.15 -9.21
CA TYR A 391 0.48 -11.56 -8.52
C TYR A 391 -0.52 -10.39 -8.42
N GLY A 392 -1.77 -10.70 -8.10
CA GLY A 392 -2.83 -9.70 -7.97
C GLY A 392 -3.45 -9.29 -9.30
N GLN A 393 -3.88 -8.04 -9.39
CA GLN A 393 -4.63 -7.46 -10.51
C GLN A 393 -3.93 -6.15 -10.95
N PRO A 394 -2.74 -6.21 -11.56
CA PRO A 394 -1.97 -4.99 -11.84
C PRO A 394 -2.64 -4.07 -12.87
N PHE A 395 -3.49 -4.61 -13.74
CA PHE A 395 -4.09 -3.87 -14.86
C PHE A 395 -5.40 -3.15 -14.52
N ILE A 396 -6.11 -3.59 -13.47
CA ILE A 396 -7.50 -3.18 -13.20
C ILE A 396 -7.67 -1.66 -13.11
N GLN A 397 -6.69 -0.93 -12.58
CA GLN A 397 -6.72 0.53 -12.48
C GLN A 397 -5.70 1.24 -13.39
N THR A 398 -5.00 0.51 -14.28
CA THR A 398 -3.93 1.10 -15.09
C THR A 398 -4.46 2.21 -16.01
N PHE A 399 -5.70 2.12 -16.48
CA PHE A 399 -6.32 3.17 -17.30
C PHE A 399 -6.42 4.52 -16.57
N ALA A 400 -6.40 4.53 -15.22
CA ALA A 400 -6.50 5.75 -14.44
C ALA A 400 -5.26 6.66 -14.57
N TRP A 401 -4.19 6.18 -15.19
CA TRP A 401 -3.10 7.04 -15.65
C TRP A 401 -3.58 8.14 -16.60
N ALA A 402 -4.68 7.92 -17.35
CA ALA A 402 -5.32 8.97 -18.15
C ALA A 402 -5.71 10.18 -17.27
N GLN A 403 -6.39 9.94 -16.13
CA GLN A 403 -6.74 11.00 -15.20
C GLN A 403 -5.51 11.63 -14.52
N ALA A 404 -4.52 10.82 -14.14
CA ALA A 404 -3.30 11.37 -13.54
C ALA A 404 -2.51 12.27 -14.52
N VAL A 405 -2.41 11.89 -15.80
CA VAL A 405 -1.59 12.57 -16.81
C VAL A 405 -2.30 13.70 -17.54
N ARG A 406 -3.61 13.55 -17.80
CA ARG A 406 -4.41 14.49 -18.59
C ARG A 406 -5.59 15.08 -17.83
N GLY A 407 -5.89 14.58 -16.63
CA GLY A 407 -7.12 14.96 -15.92
C GLY A 407 -8.35 14.31 -16.56
N GLY A 408 -9.49 14.96 -16.40
CA GLY A 408 -10.75 14.50 -16.97
C GLY A 408 -11.51 13.50 -16.11
N GLU A 409 -12.41 12.75 -16.74
CA GLU A 409 -13.34 11.83 -16.09
C GLU A 409 -13.09 10.39 -16.53
N LEU A 410 -13.34 9.44 -15.62
CA LEU A 410 -13.13 8.02 -15.86
C LEU A 410 -14.40 7.22 -15.55
N ASN A 411 -14.52 6.04 -16.15
CA ASN A 411 -15.56 5.06 -15.78
C ASN A 411 -15.42 4.56 -14.32
N PHE A 412 -14.25 4.68 -13.71
CA PHE A 412 -14.05 4.53 -12.28
C PHE A 412 -12.90 5.42 -11.80
N SER A 413 -13.13 6.13 -10.71
CA SER A 413 -12.14 6.96 -10.02
C SER A 413 -12.30 6.78 -8.52
N PHE A 414 -11.21 6.96 -7.76
CA PHE A 414 -11.27 7.07 -6.30
C PHE A 414 -12.17 8.22 -5.80
N GLY A 415 -12.60 9.14 -6.67
CA GLY A 415 -13.69 10.07 -6.37
C GLY A 415 -15.03 9.41 -6.02
N TYR A 416 -15.28 8.18 -6.49
CA TYR A 416 -16.46 7.38 -6.12
C TYR A 416 -16.23 6.50 -4.89
N PHE A 417 -15.01 6.45 -4.37
CA PHE A 417 -14.65 5.63 -3.23
C PHE A 417 -14.82 6.43 -1.94
N ALA A 418 -15.88 6.14 -1.18
CA ALA A 418 -16.30 6.94 -0.02
C ALA A 418 -15.18 7.27 1.00
N PRO A 419 -14.19 6.41 1.27
CA PRO A 419 -13.06 6.75 2.14
C PRO A 419 -12.02 7.74 1.56
N SER A 420 -12.07 8.09 0.28
CA SER A 420 -11.04 8.91 -0.38
C SER A 420 -10.94 10.34 0.17
N LEU A 421 -9.83 11.03 -0.11
CA LEU A 421 -9.65 12.43 0.30
C LEU A 421 -10.62 13.35 -0.44
N VAL A 422 -10.85 13.11 -1.72
CA VAL A 422 -11.80 13.88 -2.53
C VAL A 422 -12.85 12.92 -3.08
N VAL A 423 -14.12 13.29 -2.93
CA VAL A 423 -15.27 12.51 -3.40
C VAL A 423 -16.22 13.36 -4.22
N TYR A 424 -16.97 12.72 -5.12
CA TYR A 424 -18.10 13.37 -5.78
C TYR A 424 -19.25 13.55 -4.79
N GLU A 425 -19.93 14.70 -4.82
CA GLU A 425 -21.10 14.95 -3.97
C GLU A 425 -22.31 14.09 -4.37
N ASP A 426 -22.53 13.90 -5.66
CA ASP A 426 -23.54 13.00 -6.22
C ASP A 426 -22.88 11.79 -6.91
N PRO A 427 -22.61 10.70 -6.18
CA PRO A 427 -22.08 9.46 -6.76
C PRO A 427 -23.11 8.73 -7.65
N GLY A 428 -24.40 9.13 -7.63
CA GLY A 428 -25.46 8.58 -8.47
C GLY A 428 -25.37 8.95 -9.95
N ARG A 429 -24.40 9.79 -10.34
CA ARG A 429 -24.15 10.24 -11.70
C ARG A 429 -23.62 9.15 -12.65
N VAL A 430 -23.40 7.91 -12.21
CA VAL A 430 -22.91 6.83 -13.07
C VAL A 430 -23.97 6.46 -14.11
N ARG A 431 -23.71 6.79 -15.38
CA ARG A 431 -24.62 6.54 -16.51
C ARG A 431 -24.21 5.36 -17.39
N TRP A 432 -23.07 4.75 -17.11
CA TRP A 432 -22.55 3.56 -17.77
C TRP A 432 -22.77 2.30 -16.92
N THR A 433 -22.57 1.13 -17.52
CA THR A 433 -22.59 -0.14 -16.81
C THR A 433 -21.60 -0.12 -15.62
N TRP A 434 -22.05 -0.46 -14.41
CA TRP A 434 -21.19 -0.41 -13.22
C TRP A 434 -20.15 -1.54 -13.18
N GLY A 435 -18.95 -1.24 -12.68
CA GLY A 435 -17.88 -2.22 -12.44
C GLY A 435 -17.11 -2.67 -13.70
N LEU A 436 -17.05 -1.83 -14.75
CA LEU A 436 -16.34 -2.14 -15.99
C LEU A 436 -14.83 -2.34 -15.82
N GLU A 437 -14.25 -1.74 -14.77
CA GLU A 437 -12.87 -1.99 -14.36
C GLU A 437 -12.64 -3.45 -13.97
N TRP A 438 -13.60 -4.08 -13.27
CA TRP A 438 -13.55 -5.50 -12.90
C TRP A 438 -14.02 -6.43 -14.02
N PHE A 439 -15.02 -5.99 -14.80
CA PHE A 439 -15.75 -6.82 -15.75
C PHE A 439 -15.89 -6.13 -17.11
N PRO A 440 -14.80 -5.94 -17.86
CA PRO A 440 -14.82 -5.19 -19.13
C PRO A 440 -15.73 -5.82 -20.18
N LYS A 441 -15.94 -7.15 -20.12
CA LYS A 441 -16.86 -7.88 -21.01
C LYS A 441 -18.33 -7.50 -20.84
N ARG A 442 -18.69 -6.73 -19.80
CA ARG A 442 -20.05 -6.21 -19.60
C ARG A 442 -20.31 -4.90 -20.35
N VAL A 443 -19.28 -4.32 -20.99
CA VAL A 443 -19.42 -3.09 -21.75
C VAL A 443 -20.52 -3.24 -22.81
N ARG A 444 -21.38 -2.23 -22.88
CA ARG A 444 -22.47 -2.13 -23.85
C ARG A 444 -22.15 -1.00 -24.81
N ARG A 445 -22.70 -1.07 -26.03
CA ARG A 445 -22.53 -0.01 -27.04
C ARG A 445 -22.91 1.38 -26.50
N ARG A 446 -24.02 1.47 -25.75
CA ARG A 446 -24.47 2.69 -25.09
C ARG A 446 -23.50 3.28 -24.06
N ASP A 447 -22.57 2.48 -23.51
CA ASP A 447 -21.61 2.97 -22.53
C ASP A 447 -20.60 3.92 -23.20
N PHE A 448 -20.23 3.67 -24.47
CA PHE A 448 -19.29 4.51 -25.22
C PHE A 448 -19.80 5.94 -25.45
N ALA A 449 -21.11 6.15 -25.55
CA ALA A 449 -21.71 7.48 -25.73
C ALA A 449 -21.36 8.48 -24.59
N PHE A 450 -20.90 8.00 -23.44
CA PHE A 450 -20.49 8.84 -22.30
C PHE A 450 -19.02 9.23 -22.32
N PHE A 451 -18.21 8.65 -23.20
CA PHE A 451 -16.76 8.80 -23.20
C PHE A 451 -16.27 9.29 -24.55
N ASP A 452 -15.20 10.08 -24.53
CA ASP A 452 -14.53 10.55 -25.74
C ASP A 452 -13.55 9.49 -26.26
N PHE A 453 -12.99 8.68 -25.34
CA PHE A 453 -12.02 7.65 -25.66
C PHE A 453 -12.25 6.35 -24.90
N ALA A 454 -11.84 5.24 -25.50
CA ALA A 454 -11.67 3.95 -24.84
C ALA A 454 -10.18 3.59 -24.75
N LEU A 455 -9.68 3.41 -23.54
CA LEU A 455 -8.33 2.90 -23.28
C LEU A 455 -8.43 1.41 -22.94
N VAL A 456 -8.01 0.57 -23.89
CA VAL A 456 -8.25 -0.87 -23.86
C VAL A 456 -6.95 -1.62 -23.69
N SER A 457 -6.92 -2.59 -22.76
CA SER A 457 -5.85 -3.60 -22.72
C SER A 457 -6.36 -4.97 -23.16
N GLY A 458 -5.58 -5.65 -24.01
CA GLY A 458 -6.03 -6.88 -24.64
C GLY A 458 -4.94 -7.63 -25.41
N ASP A 459 -5.28 -8.85 -25.82
CA ASP A 459 -4.59 -9.54 -26.91
C ASP A 459 -5.11 -9.03 -28.27
N GLU A 460 -4.52 -9.49 -29.37
CA GLU A 460 -4.94 -9.04 -30.71
C GLU A 460 -6.42 -9.33 -30.97
N ALA A 461 -6.93 -10.47 -30.51
CA ALA A 461 -8.34 -10.83 -30.66
C ALA A 461 -9.27 -9.85 -29.93
N ALA A 462 -8.87 -9.32 -28.77
CA ALA A 462 -9.61 -8.25 -28.10
C ALA A 462 -9.57 -6.94 -28.89
N HIS A 463 -8.41 -6.57 -29.46
CA HIS A 463 -8.28 -5.36 -30.26
C HIS A 463 -9.01 -5.44 -31.61
N GLU A 464 -9.04 -6.61 -32.25
CA GLU A 464 -9.86 -6.88 -33.43
C GLU A 464 -11.35 -6.70 -33.13
N ARG A 465 -11.82 -7.22 -31.97
CA ARG A 465 -13.21 -6.99 -31.54
C ARG A 465 -13.52 -5.52 -31.31
N MET A 466 -12.59 -4.74 -30.76
CA MET A 466 -12.79 -3.29 -30.58
C MET A 466 -12.81 -2.56 -31.92
N ARG A 467 -11.91 -2.89 -32.85
CA ARG A 467 -11.90 -2.30 -34.22
C ARG A 467 -13.15 -2.64 -35.04
N ALA A 468 -13.82 -3.75 -34.73
CA ALA A 468 -15.06 -4.12 -35.39
C ALA A 468 -16.29 -3.33 -34.88
N LEU A 469 -16.15 -2.57 -33.79
CA LEU A 469 -17.22 -1.70 -33.30
C LEU A 469 -17.21 -0.38 -34.09
N PRO A 470 -18.30 -0.02 -34.78
CA PRO A 470 -18.37 1.24 -35.53
C PRO A 470 -18.32 2.48 -34.63
N GLU A 471 -18.53 2.33 -33.32
CA GLU A 471 -18.37 3.42 -32.36
C GLU A 471 -16.91 3.80 -32.09
N LEU A 472 -15.93 2.97 -32.49
CA LEU A 472 -14.54 3.11 -32.09
C LEU A 472 -13.60 3.23 -33.29
N GLU A 473 -12.84 4.32 -33.33
CA GLU A 473 -11.77 4.53 -34.30
C GLU A 473 -10.40 4.37 -33.62
N PRO A 474 -9.48 3.57 -34.18
CA PRO A 474 -8.17 3.37 -33.56
C PRO A 474 -7.31 4.65 -33.64
N VAL A 475 -6.83 5.12 -32.48
CA VAL A 475 -5.85 6.23 -32.40
C VAL A 475 -4.43 5.70 -32.28
N THR A 476 -4.26 4.56 -31.59
CA THR A 476 -2.99 3.84 -31.52
C THR A 476 -3.16 2.37 -31.89
N GLU A 477 -2.19 1.83 -32.63
CA GLU A 477 -2.31 0.49 -33.21
C GLU A 477 -1.39 -0.56 -32.56
N GLY A 478 -0.39 -0.13 -31.79
CA GLY A 478 0.67 -0.99 -31.28
C GLY A 478 0.58 -1.27 -29.78
N GLY A 479 0.96 -2.49 -29.39
CA GLY A 479 1.08 -2.90 -27.98
C GLY A 479 -0.17 -3.57 -27.40
N VAL A 480 -0.07 -3.88 -26.11
CA VAL A 480 -1.14 -4.48 -25.28
C VAL A 480 -2.18 -3.44 -24.90
N TRP A 481 -1.77 -2.17 -24.76
CA TRP A 481 -2.65 -1.04 -24.47
C TRP A 481 -2.82 -0.20 -25.73
N ARG A 482 -4.07 -0.02 -26.16
CA ARG A 482 -4.42 0.80 -27.33
C ARG A 482 -5.51 1.82 -26.98
N LEU A 483 -5.43 2.95 -27.65
CA LEU A 483 -6.39 4.03 -27.54
C LEU A 483 -7.33 4.00 -28.74
N TYR A 484 -8.62 4.16 -28.47
CA TYR A 484 -9.66 4.33 -29.47
C TYR A 484 -10.43 5.62 -29.19
N GLU A 485 -10.73 6.38 -30.23
CA GLU A 485 -11.62 7.54 -30.19
C GLU A 485 -13.06 7.08 -30.43
N VAL A 486 -14.01 7.72 -29.77
CA VAL A 486 -15.45 7.42 -29.92
C VAL A 486 -16.04 8.32 -31.00
N ALA A 487 -16.44 7.73 -32.14
CA ALA A 487 -16.79 8.44 -33.38
C ALA A 487 -17.93 9.48 -33.27
N ASP A 488 -18.86 9.31 -32.32
CA ASP A 488 -20.03 10.17 -32.13
C ASP A 488 -19.96 11.05 -30.86
N SER A 489 -18.78 11.25 -30.28
CA SER A 489 -18.66 12.10 -29.09
C SER A 489 -18.79 13.59 -29.47
N PRO A 490 -19.76 14.34 -28.88
CA PRO A 490 -19.90 15.76 -29.18
C PRO A 490 -18.60 16.52 -28.84
N PRO A 491 -18.19 17.49 -29.68
CA PRO A 491 -16.88 18.13 -29.57
C PRO A 491 -16.60 18.70 -28.17
N LEU A 492 -15.37 18.53 -27.69
CA LEU A 492 -14.89 19.09 -26.41
C LEU A 492 -15.13 20.62 -26.30
N ALA A 493 -15.06 21.35 -27.41
CA ALA A 493 -15.25 22.81 -27.44
C ALA A 493 -16.72 23.27 -27.33
N ALA A 494 -17.69 22.35 -27.42
CA ALA A 494 -19.12 22.65 -27.36
C ALA A 494 -19.73 22.39 -25.96
N ARG A 495 -18.90 22.24 -24.92
CA ARG A 495 -19.30 21.74 -23.60
C ARG A 495 -18.73 22.51 -22.43
#